data_AF-A0A5J4KI95-F1
#
_entry.id   AF-A0A5J4KI95-F1
#
_cell.length_a   1.000
_cell.length_b   1.000
_cell.length_c   1.000
_cell.angle_alpha   90.00
_cell.angle_beta   90.00
_cell.angle_gamma   90.00
#
_symmetry.space_group_name_H-M   'P 1'
#
loop_
_entity.id
_entity.type
_entity.pdbx_description
1 polymer ?
#
loop_
_entity_poly.entity_id
_entity_poly.type
_entity_poly.pdbx_seq_one_letter_code
_entity_poly.pdbx_strand_id
1 'polypeptide(L)'
;MLAEELIVVDAASPLWNTARPLLDIALKIEQQNGSFSWHGWQKEPIDTFLQSLPVHCVLIAGVWQEDAAREQESLWLGCILEVREGAVYSVRTFTALEDAGLPPVAQLEPGFAHAQELLQLVKSSIAPVAWALFTDKATWDEWLLADKDDQQYIDKGQLLSSLAQQGRCVLLGNQVSHHRHHL
;
A
#
# COMPACT_ATOMS: atom_id res chain seq x y z
N MET A 1 12.49 -8.90 3.10
CA MET A 1 11.38 -7.98 2.75
C MET A 1 11.53 -7.35 1.37
N LEU A 2 12.68 -6.71 1.09
CA LEU A 2 12.96 -6.02 -0.17
C LEU A 2 13.81 -6.92 -1.08
N ALA A 3 13.58 -6.88 -2.39
CA ALA A 3 14.45 -7.57 -3.35
C ALA A 3 15.86 -6.95 -3.37
N GLU A 4 16.87 -7.75 -3.73
CA GLU A 4 18.26 -7.28 -3.83
C GLU A 4 18.41 -6.11 -4.82
N GLU A 5 17.67 -6.16 -5.93
CA GLU A 5 17.61 -5.10 -6.94
C GLU A 5 16.23 -4.43 -6.93
N LEU A 6 15.90 -3.71 -5.84
CA LEU A 6 14.67 -2.93 -5.76
C LEU A 6 14.66 -1.80 -6.80
N ILE A 7 13.62 -1.76 -7.63
CA ILE A 7 13.43 -0.72 -8.64
C ILE A 7 12.46 0.35 -8.13
N VAL A 8 12.90 1.61 -8.14
CA VAL A 8 12.00 2.76 -7.97
C VAL A 8 11.69 3.34 -9.34
N VAL A 9 10.45 3.21 -9.77
CA VAL A 9 9.94 3.89 -10.97
C VAL A 9 9.56 5.30 -10.57
N ASP A 10 9.55 6.23 -11.53
CA ASP A 10 9.01 7.58 -11.39
C ASP A 10 9.44 8.35 -10.11
N ALA A 11 10.70 8.15 -9.67
CA ALA A 11 11.27 8.80 -8.49
C ALA A 11 11.29 10.34 -8.52
N ALA A 12 11.05 10.93 -9.70
CA ALA A 12 10.89 12.38 -9.88
C ALA A 12 9.47 12.88 -9.57
N SER A 13 8.50 11.97 -9.36
CA SER A 13 7.12 12.31 -9.02
C SER A 13 7.05 13.07 -7.69
N PRO A 14 6.22 14.11 -7.57
CA PRO A 14 5.96 14.76 -6.27
C PRO A 14 5.46 13.78 -5.20
N LEU A 15 4.69 12.75 -5.59
CA LEU A 15 4.21 11.71 -4.67
C LEU A 15 5.36 10.88 -4.07
N TRP A 16 6.50 10.81 -4.76
CA TRP A 16 7.67 10.10 -4.26
C TRP A 16 8.21 10.71 -2.97
N ASN A 17 8.06 12.02 -2.78
CA ASN A 17 8.50 12.69 -1.55
C ASN A 17 7.75 12.18 -0.32
N THR A 18 6.50 11.71 -0.49
CA THR A 18 5.71 11.09 0.56
C THR A 18 6.05 9.60 0.76
N ALA A 19 6.29 8.88 -0.34
CA ALA A 19 6.60 7.44 -0.29
C ALA A 19 8.02 7.14 0.20
N ARG A 20 9.00 7.99 -0.16
CA ARG A 20 10.42 7.80 0.14
C ARG A 20 10.72 7.60 1.63
N PRO A 21 10.20 8.41 2.58
CA PRO A 21 10.42 8.18 4.00
C PRO A 21 9.97 6.78 4.46
N LEU A 22 8.89 6.24 3.90
CA LEU A 22 8.41 4.88 4.22
C LEU A 22 9.38 3.82 3.72
N LEU A 23 9.94 4.00 2.52
CA LEU A 23 10.99 3.12 2.02
C LEU A 23 12.27 3.21 2.87
N ASP A 24 12.67 4.42 3.30
CA ASP A 24 13.83 4.61 4.18
C ASP A 24 13.64 3.87 5.52
N ILE A 25 12.42 3.85 6.06
CA ILE A 25 12.07 3.07 7.25
C ILE A 25 12.13 1.57 6.96
N ALA A 26 11.54 1.11 5.85
CA ALA A 26 11.58 -0.29 5.45
C ALA A 26 13.02 -0.79 5.28
N LEU A 27 13.91 0.01 4.69
CA LEU A 27 15.34 -0.30 4.59
C LEU A 27 16.01 -0.43 5.95
N LYS A 28 15.68 0.44 6.92
CA LYS A 28 16.19 0.32 8.30
C LYS A 28 15.71 -0.97 8.97
N ILE A 29 14.44 -1.33 8.81
CA ILE A 29 13.89 -2.61 9.30
C ILE A 29 14.63 -3.79 8.67
N GLU A 30 14.85 -3.74 7.35
CA GLU A 30 15.52 -4.80 6.60
C GLU A 30 16.96 -5.04 7.08
N GLN A 31 17.72 -3.96 7.30
CA GLN A 31 19.15 -3.99 7.62
C GLN A 31 19.46 -4.37 9.08
N GLN A 32 18.53 -4.16 10.02
CA GLN A 32 18.79 -4.33 11.45
C GLN A 32 18.40 -5.71 12.02
N ASN A 33 18.22 -6.72 11.16
CA ASN A 33 18.09 -8.15 11.49
C ASN A 33 17.18 -8.45 12.71
N GLY A 34 16.00 -7.83 12.75
CA GLY A 34 14.96 -8.10 13.77
C GLY A 34 15.12 -7.36 15.10
N SER A 35 16.21 -6.61 15.31
CA SER A 35 16.38 -5.80 16.53
C SER A 35 15.68 -4.44 16.47
N PHE A 36 15.33 -3.99 15.27
CA PHE A 36 14.65 -2.72 15.05
C PHE A 36 13.13 -2.91 14.95
N SER A 37 12.41 -2.10 15.72
CA SER A 37 10.96 -1.95 15.64
C SER A 37 10.65 -0.48 15.39
N TRP A 38 9.71 -0.21 14.49
CA TRP A 38 9.22 1.14 14.23
C TRP A 38 7.70 1.15 14.35
N HIS A 39 7.15 1.73 15.43
CA HIS A 39 5.71 1.72 15.72
C HIS A 39 5.08 0.32 15.60
N GLY A 40 5.73 -0.69 16.17
CA GLY A 40 5.31 -2.09 16.10
C GLY A 40 5.61 -2.81 14.78
N TRP A 41 6.07 -2.11 13.74
CA TRP A 41 6.52 -2.73 12.49
C TRP A 41 7.87 -3.41 12.67
N GLN A 42 7.91 -4.70 12.39
CA GLN A 42 9.08 -5.56 12.54
C GLN A 42 9.26 -6.41 11.29
N LYS A 43 10.51 -6.82 11.03
CA LYS A 43 10.89 -7.57 9.83
C LYS A 43 10.11 -8.88 9.70
N GLU A 44 10.09 -9.71 10.74
CA GLU A 44 9.54 -11.06 10.69
C GLU A 44 8.02 -11.10 10.38
N PRO A 45 7.15 -10.29 11.05
CA PRO A 45 5.75 -10.19 10.66
C PRO A 45 5.55 -9.73 9.21
N ILE A 46 6.35 -8.76 8.74
CA ILE A 46 6.23 -8.27 7.35
C ILE A 46 6.67 -9.34 6.35
N ASP A 47 7.80 -10.00 6.59
CA ASP A 47 8.28 -11.09 5.73
C ASP A 47 7.27 -12.23 5.69
N THR A 48 6.70 -12.62 6.84
CA THR A 48 5.65 -13.64 6.92
C THR A 48 4.43 -13.25 6.09
N PHE A 49 3.99 -12.00 6.20
CA PHE A 49 2.88 -11.49 5.39
C PHE A 49 3.21 -11.55 3.89
N LEU A 50 4.37 -11.04 3.47
CA LEU A 50 4.75 -11.04 2.05
C LEU A 50 4.87 -12.46 1.49
N GLN A 51 5.41 -13.41 2.26
CA GLN A 51 5.50 -14.83 1.87
C GLN A 51 4.12 -15.50 1.72
N SER A 52 3.08 -14.97 2.37
CA SER A 52 1.71 -15.48 2.23
C SER A 52 0.98 -14.99 0.98
N LEU A 53 1.53 -13.97 0.30
CA LEU A 53 0.95 -13.42 -0.94
C LEU A 53 1.21 -14.37 -2.13
N PRO A 54 0.42 -14.26 -3.21
CA PRO A 54 0.70 -14.96 -4.46
C PRO A 54 2.08 -14.62 -5.00
N VAL A 55 2.61 -15.55 -5.79
CA VAL A 55 3.93 -15.47 -6.41
C VAL A 55 4.16 -14.15 -7.16
N HIS A 56 3.11 -13.57 -7.77
CA HIS A 56 3.19 -12.27 -8.42
C HIS A 56 1.91 -11.48 -8.18
N CYS A 57 2.03 -10.38 -7.44
CA CYS A 57 0.92 -9.50 -7.14
C CYS A 57 1.36 -8.06 -6.93
N VAL A 58 0.38 -7.18 -6.76
CA VAL A 58 0.59 -5.78 -6.39
C VAL A 58 -0.21 -5.41 -5.14
N LEU A 59 0.42 -4.57 -4.31
CA LEU A 59 -0.22 -3.88 -3.19
C LEU A 59 -0.32 -2.39 -3.54
N ILE A 60 -1.52 -1.84 -3.44
CA ILE A 60 -1.82 -0.46 -3.82
C ILE A 60 -2.24 0.31 -2.57
N ALA A 61 -1.72 1.51 -2.40
CA ALA A 61 -2.15 2.43 -1.35
C ALA A 61 -2.48 3.79 -1.95
N GLY A 62 -3.72 4.24 -1.73
CA GLY A 62 -4.16 5.60 -2.00
C GLY A 62 -4.59 6.27 -0.70
N VAL A 63 -3.99 7.40 -0.37
CA VAL A 63 -4.28 8.16 0.85
C VAL A 63 -4.59 9.59 0.49
N TRP A 64 -5.77 10.06 0.87
CA TRP A 64 -6.21 11.43 0.64
C TRP A 64 -6.09 12.26 1.89
N GLN A 65 -5.75 13.53 1.72
CA GLN A 65 -5.71 14.51 2.78
C GLN A 65 -6.67 15.64 2.44
N GLU A 66 -7.47 16.05 3.42
CA GLU A 66 -8.26 17.28 3.33
C GLU A 66 -7.34 18.48 3.12
N ASP A 67 -7.56 19.20 2.03
CA ASP A 67 -6.96 20.51 1.80
C ASP A 67 -7.92 21.58 2.33
N ALA A 68 -7.65 22.05 3.55
CA ALA A 68 -8.43 23.11 4.19
C ALA A 68 -8.46 24.42 3.38
N ALA A 69 -7.50 24.64 2.47
CA ALA A 69 -7.48 25.83 1.61
C ALA A 69 -8.36 25.67 0.35
N ARG A 70 -8.70 24.45 -0.03
CA ARG A 70 -9.45 24.15 -1.27
C ARG A 70 -10.82 23.51 -1.03
N GLU A 71 -11.18 23.23 0.21
CA GLU A 71 -12.40 22.48 0.58
C GLU A 71 -12.53 21.17 -0.22
N GLN A 72 -11.40 20.57 -0.59
CA GLN A 72 -11.31 19.39 -1.44
C GLN A 72 -10.26 18.44 -0.88
N GLU A 73 -10.46 17.15 -1.11
CA GLU A 73 -9.46 16.12 -0.80
C GLU A 73 -8.43 16.03 -1.92
N SER A 74 -7.15 15.94 -1.54
CA SER A 74 -6.04 15.77 -2.47
C SER A 74 -5.26 14.50 -2.17
N LEU A 75 -4.79 13.82 -3.21
CA LEU A 75 -3.99 12.61 -3.04
C LEU A 75 -2.64 12.96 -2.40
N TRP A 76 -2.44 12.53 -1.16
CA TRP A 76 -1.21 12.74 -0.38
C TRP A 76 -0.18 11.63 -0.65
N LEU A 77 -0.64 10.38 -0.75
CA LEU A 77 0.17 9.22 -1.11
C LEU A 77 -0.58 8.38 -2.14
N GLY A 78 0.06 8.11 -3.28
CA GLY A 78 -0.40 7.12 -4.26
C GLY A 78 0.77 6.23 -4.63
N CYS A 79 0.77 4.99 -4.13
CA CYS A 79 1.91 4.09 -4.25
C CYS A 79 1.45 2.68 -4.65
N ILE A 80 2.27 2.02 -5.46
CA ILE A 80 2.07 0.65 -5.93
C ILE A 80 3.36 -0.12 -5.67
N LEU A 81 3.25 -1.20 -4.92
CA LEU A 81 4.31 -2.15 -4.66
C LEU A 81 4.07 -3.38 -5.50
N GLU A 82 5.01 -3.71 -6.38
CA GLU A 82 5.04 -5.01 -7.04
C GLU A 82 5.77 -6.01 -6.15
N VAL A 83 5.09 -7.10 -5.82
CA VAL A 83 5.63 -8.19 -5.00
C VAL A 83 5.83 -9.41 -5.89
N ARG A 84 7.03 -9.98 -5.84
CA ARG A 84 7.40 -11.22 -6.53
C ARG A 84 8.03 -12.16 -5.52
N GLU A 85 7.53 -13.39 -5.45
CA GLU A 85 8.07 -14.45 -4.59
C GLU A 85 8.25 -13.99 -3.12
N GLY A 86 7.31 -13.20 -2.60
CA GLY A 86 7.36 -12.69 -1.23
C GLY A 86 8.35 -11.56 -0.98
N ALA A 87 8.88 -10.92 -2.02
CA ALA A 87 9.74 -9.73 -1.91
C ALA A 87 9.19 -8.56 -2.71
N VAL A 88 9.34 -7.34 -2.18
CA VAL A 88 9.01 -6.12 -2.93
C VAL A 88 10.07 -5.91 -4.01
N TYR A 89 9.66 -6.02 -5.27
CA TYR A 89 10.52 -5.94 -6.45
C TYR A 89 10.57 -4.53 -7.04
N SER A 90 9.42 -3.84 -7.06
CA SER A 90 9.38 -2.45 -7.50
C SER A 90 8.41 -1.60 -6.69
N VAL A 91 8.75 -0.31 -6.58
CA VAL A 91 7.90 0.74 -6.03
C VAL A 91 7.66 1.76 -7.13
N ARG A 92 6.43 2.19 -7.31
CA ARG A 92 6.06 3.26 -8.25
C ARG A 92 4.92 4.10 -7.68
N THR A 93 4.83 5.35 -8.11
CA THR A 93 3.70 6.21 -7.72
C THR A 93 2.58 6.12 -8.74
N PHE A 94 1.40 6.68 -8.41
CA PHE A 94 0.29 6.74 -9.37
C PHE A 94 0.63 7.57 -10.62
N THR A 95 1.60 8.48 -10.52
CA THR A 95 2.08 9.27 -11.67
C THR A 95 2.62 8.39 -12.79
N ALA A 96 3.22 7.23 -12.49
CA ALA A 96 3.68 6.29 -13.51
C ALA A 96 2.55 5.69 -14.38
N LEU A 97 1.29 5.84 -13.98
CA LEU A 97 0.13 5.30 -14.71
C LEU A 97 -0.61 6.35 -15.55
N GLU A 98 -0.22 7.63 -15.49
CA GLU A 98 -0.88 8.69 -16.27
C GLU A 98 -0.80 8.41 -17.79
N ASP A 99 0.38 8.00 -18.27
CA ASP A 99 0.59 7.61 -19.68
C ASP A 99 -0.20 6.35 -20.07
N ALA A 100 -0.60 5.55 -19.10
CA ALA A 100 -1.33 4.30 -19.30
C ALA A 100 -2.86 4.49 -19.19
N GLY A 101 -3.33 5.75 -19.09
CA GLY A 101 -4.73 6.13 -19.15
C GLY A 101 -5.35 6.53 -17.81
N LEU A 102 -4.58 6.56 -16.73
CA LEU A 102 -5.06 7.09 -15.45
C LEU A 102 -5.30 8.60 -15.58
N PRO A 103 -6.41 9.16 -15.06
CA PRO A 103 -6.55 10.61 -14.95
C PRO A 103 -5.36 11.24 -14.22
N PRO A 104 -5.02 12.51 -14.51
CA PRO A 104 -3.97 13.21 -13.79
C PRO A 104 -4.16 13.08 -12.27
N VAL A 105 -3.08 12.85 -11.52
CA VAL A 105 -3.17 12.59 -10.07
C VAL A 105 -4.00 13.64 -9.33
N ALA A 106 -3.94 14.90 -9.75
CA ALA A 106 -4.69 16.01 -9.16
C ALA A 106 -6.23 15.92 -9.35
N GLN A 107 -6.71 15.01 -10.21
CA GLN A 107 -8.13 14.77 -10.50
C GLN A 107 -8.62 13.45 -9.89
N LEU A 108 -7.74 12.69 -9.21
CA LEU A 108 -8.13 11.44 -8.59
C LEU A 108 -8.92 11.69 -7.31
N GLU A 109 -10.21 11.43 -7.38
CA GLU A 109 -11.12 11.50 -6.24
C GLU A 109 -11.03 10.25 -5.34
N PRO A 110 -11.19 10.41 -4.02
CA PRO A 110 -11.36 9.29 -3.09
C PRO A 110 -12.72 8.65 -3.35
N GLY A 111 -12.72 7.52 -4.06
CA GLY A 111 -13.98 6.89 -4.42
C GLY A 111 -13.81 5.58 -5.18
N PHE A 112 -14.91 4.84 -5.29
CA PHE A 112 -14.92 3.51 -5.91
C PHE A 112 -14.53 3.54 -7.40
N ALA A 113 -14.93 4.56 -8.15
CA ALA A 113 -14.70 4.63 -9.58
C ALA A 113 -13.21 4.65 -9.95
N HIS A 114 -12.46 5.64 -9.44
CA HIS A 114 -11.01 5.73 -9.69
C HIS A 114 -10.23 4.59 -9.02
N ALA A 115 -10.69 4.09 -7.86
CA ALA A 115 -10.12 2.91 -7.23
C ALA A 115 -10.21 1.65 -8.11
N GLN A 116 -11.37 1.44 -8.76
CA GLN A 116 -11.59 0.32 -9.66
C GLN A 116 -10.76 0.46 -10.95
N GLU A 117 -10.69 1.67 -11.51
CA GLU A 117 -9.87 1.96 -12.68
C GLU A 117 -8.39 1.68 -12.40
N LEU A 118 -7.85 2.18 -11.28
CA LEU A 118 -6.48 1.88 -10.82
C LEU A 118 -6.21 0.38 -10.73
N LEU A 119 -7.12 -0.36 -10.10
CA LEU A 119 -6.99 -1.82 -9.98
C LEU A 119 -6.97 -2.52 -11.35
N GLN A 120 -7.80 -2.09 -12.29
CA GLN A 120 -7.81 -2.66 -13.65
C GLN A 120 -6.52 -2.36 -14.40
N LEU A 121 -6.07 -1.11 -14.31
CA LEU A 121 -4.88 -0.61 -15.00
C LEU A 121 -3.63 -1.35 -14.50
N VAL A 122 -3.45 -1.42 -13.19
CA VAL A 122 -2.35 -2.15 -12.55
C VAL A 122 -2.39 -3.64 -12.88
N LYS A 123 -3.58 -4.25 -12.93
CA LYS A 123 -3.71 -5.66 -13.32
C LYS A 123 -3.28 -5.95 -14.75
N SER A 124 -3.55 -5.02 -15.65
CA SER A 124 -3.20 -5.15 -17.07
C SER A 124 -1.72 -4.88 -17.36
N SER A 125 -1.06 -4.08 -16.53
CA SER A 125 0.28 -3.53 -16.80
C SER A 125 1.39 -4.03 -15.89
N ILE A 126 1.06 -4.58 -14.71
CA ILE A 126 2.05 -4.93 -13.68
C ILE A 126 1.91 -6.37 -13.23
N ALA A 127 0.81 -6.73 -12.56
CA ALA A 127 0.62 -8.06 -11.99
C ALA A 127 -0.86 -8.48 -11.99
N PRO A 128 -1.19 -9.75 -12.24
CA PRO A 128 -2.57 -10.20 -12.42
C PRO A 128 -3.44 -10.14 -11.16
N VAL A 129 -2.82 -10.12 -9.98
CA VAL A 129 -3.49 -10.06 -8.68
C VAL A 129 -3.17 -8.73 -8.00
N ALA A 130 -4.21 -8.07 -7.49
CA ALA A 130 -4.07 -6.79 -6.81
C ALA A 130 -4.91 -6.70 -5.54
N TRP A 131 -4.31 -6.11 -4.52
CA TRP A 131 -4.98 -5.61 -3.32
C TRP A 131 -4.77 -4.11 -3.22
N ALA A 132 -5.78 -3.41 -2.74
CA ALA A 132 -5.72 -1.98 -2.54
C ALA A 132 -6.30 -1.56 -1.19
N LEU A 133 -5.63 -0.60 -0.57
CA LEU A 133 -6.10 0.16 0.57
C LEU A 133 -6.31 1.61 0.13
N PHE A 134 -7.56 2.07 0.26
CA PHE A 134 -7.92 3.47 0.04
C PHE A 134 -8.47 4.06 1.34
N THR A 135 -7.93 5.19 1.77
CA THR A 135 -8.23 5.76 3.10
C THR A 135 -7.94 7.26 3.14
N ASP A 136 -8.46 7.95 4.15
CA ASP A 136 -7.99 9.29 4.51
C ASP A 136 -6.67 9.24 5.31
N LYS A 137 -5.96 10.38 5.36
CA LYS A 137 -4.66 10.52 6.02
C LYS A 137 -4.73 10.30 7.53
N ALA A 138 -5.80 10.72 8.20
CA ALA A 138 -5.91 10.55 9.65
C ALA A 138 -6.01 9.06 10.01
N THR A 139 -6.82 8.30 9.26
CA THR A 139 -6.93 6.84 9.40
C THR A 139 -5.63 6.13 9.01
N TRP A 140 -4.93 6.59 7.96
CA TRP A 140 -3.61 6.08 7.60
C TRP A 140 -2.58 6.27 8.72
N ASP A 141 -2.48 7.49 9.25
CA ASP A 141 -1.53 7.83 10.32
C ASP A 141 -1.84 7.02 11.59
N GLU A 142 -3.11 6.88 11.96
CA GLU A 142 -3.54 6.06 13.09
C GLU A 142 -3.09 4.62 12.92
N TRP A 143 -3.34 4.00 11.76
CA TRP A 143 -2.91 2.63 11.50
C TRP A 143 -1.38 2.48 11.48
N LEU A 144 -0.70 3.34 10.73
CA LEU A 144 0.74 3.26 10.49
C LEU A 144 1.53 3.52 11.78
N LEU A 145 1.14 4.53 12.55
CA LEU A 145 1.87 5.02 13.72
C LEU A 145 1.33 4.48 15.04
N ALA A 146 0.21 3.73 15.05
CA ALA A 146 -0.31 3.10 16.26
C ALA A 146 0.80 2.31 16.96
N ASP A 147 1.09 2.71 18.19
CA ASP A 147 2.01 2.04 19.09
C ASP A 147 1.33 1.97 20.47
N LYS A 148 1.65 0.95 21.25
CA LYS A 148 1.13 0.83 22.63
C LYS A 148 2.29 1.10 23.57
N ASP A 149 2.10 2.08 24.47
CA ASP A 149 3.08 2.47 25.48
C ASP A 149 3.53 1.31 26.40
N ASP A 150 2.76 0.21 26.48
CA ASP A 150 2.93 -0.89 27.44
C ASP A 150 3.56 -2.19 26.85
N GLN A 151 4.46 -2.10 25.86
CA GLN A 151 5.16 -3.27 25.27
C GLN A 151 4.25 -4.34 24.63
N GLN A 152 2.94 -4.10 24.51
CA GLN A 152 2.02 -5.01 23.84
C GLN A 152 2.11 -4.81 22.33
N TYR A 153 2.51 -5.87 21.63
CA TYR A 153 2.46 -5.96 20.17
C TYR A 153 1.06 -5.59 19.66
N ILE A 154 1.00 -4.59 18.77
CA ILE A 154 -0.22 -4.26 18.03
C ILE A 154 -0.23 -5.07 16.74
N ASP A 155 -1.23 -5.94 16.59
CA ASP A 155 -1.50 -6.58 15.30
C ASP A 155 -2.06 -5.53 14.33
N LYS A 156 -1.19 -5.04 13.44
CA LYS A 156 -1.53 -4.05 12.41
C LYS A 156 -2.60 -4.55 11.44
N GLY A 157 -2.66 -5.86 11.19
CA GLY A 157 -3.68 -6.46 10.32
C GLY A 157 -5.06 -6.45 10.98
N GLN A 158 -5.12 -6.77 12.28
CA GLN A 158 -6.35 -6.68 13.06
C GLN A 158 -6.83 -5.23 13.19
N LEU A 159 -5.92 -4.28 13.43
CA LEU A 159 -6.26 -2.86 13.48
C LEU A 159 -6.82 -2.38 12.14
N LEU A 160 -6.17 -2.71 11.02
CA LEU A 160 -6.67 -2.36 9.69
C LEU A 160 -8.06 -2.94 9.41
N SER A 161 -8.29 -4.19 9.81
CA SER A 161 -9.59 -4.86 9.68
C SER A 161 -10.68 -4.15 10.50
N SER A 162 -10.35 -3.70 11.71
CA SER A 162 -11.26 -2.92 12.56
C SER A 162 -11.61 -1.56 11.93
N LEU A 163 -10.63 -0.84 11.39
CA LEU A 163 -10.83 0.44 10.70
C LEU A 163 -11.71 0.27 9.46
N ALA A 164 -11.51 -0.80 8.69
CA ALA A 164 -12.35 -1.13 7.53
C ALA A 164 -13.80 -1.41 7.94
N GLN A 165 -14.02 -2.16 9.04
CA GLN A 165 -15.36 -2.44 9.57
C GLN A 165 -16.08 -1.18 10.07
N GLN A 166 -15.34 -0.15 10.48
CA GLN A 166 -15.88 1.16 10.86
C GLN A 166 -16.17 2.05 9.64
N GLY A 167 -15.93 1.57 8.42
CA GLY A 167 -16.11 2.35 7.18
C GLY A 167 -15.05 3.44 6.98
N ARG A 168 -13.93 3.38 7.71
CA ARG A 168 -12.86 4.39 7.64
C ARG A 168 -11.87 4.15 6.51
N CYS A 169 -11.84 2.95 5.96
CA CYS A 169 -11.05 2.64 4.78
C CYS A 169 -11.75 1.60 3.90
N VAL A 170 -11.35 1.56 2.63
CA VAL A 170 -11.85 0.61 1.65
C VAL A 170 -10.72 -0.35 1.29
N LEU A 171 -10.94 -1.64 1.57
CA LEU A 171 -10.06 -2.73 1.19
C LEU A 171 -10.65 -3.43 -0.03
N LEU A 172 -9.94 -3.39 -1.15
CA LEU A 172 -10.31 -4.10 -2.37
C LEU A 172 -9.29 -5.20 -2.63
N GLY A 173 -9.78 -6.38 -2.99
CA GLY A 173 -8.92 -7.51 -3.33
C GLY A 173 -9.55 -8.33 -4.42
N ASN A 174 -8.75 -8.73 -5.40
CA ASN A 174 -9.19 -9.69 -6.39
C ASN A 174 -8.56 -11.04 -6.11
N GLN A 175 -9.04 -11.75 -5.07
CA GLN A 175 -8.84 -13.19 -5.06
C GLN A 175 -9.82 -13.80 -6.06
N VAL A 176 -9.28 -14.33 -7.16
CA VAL A 176 -10.00 -15.32 -7.95
C VAL A 176 -10.15 -16.52 -7.02
N SER A 177 -11.30 -16.63 -6.36
CA SER A 177 -11.73 -17.86 -5.73
C SER A 177 -11.76 -18.94 -6.80
N HIS A 178 -10.66 -19.65 -7.01
CA HIS A 178 -10.75 -21.04 -7.44
C HIS A 178 -11.34 -21.83 -6.27
N HIS A 179 -12.63 -21.62 -5.99
CA HIS A 179 -13.44 -22.69 -5.45
C HIS A 179 -13.40 -23.79 -6.50
N ARG A 180 -12.47 -24.74 -6.31
CA ARG A 180 -12.62 -26.07 -6.88
C ARG A 180 -13.94 -26.60 -6.34
N HIS A 181 -14.99 -26.50 -7.15
CA HIS A 181 -16.10 -27.44 -7.08
C HIS A 181 -15.48 -28.84 -7.21
N HIS A 182 -15.26 -29.50 -6.07
CA HIS A 182 -15.20 -30.95 -6.06
C HIS A 182 -16.62 -31.44 -5.84
N LEU A 183 -17.10 -32.12 -6.89
CA LEU A 183 -18.26 -33.01 -6.94
C LEU A 183 -18.24 -34.02 -5.80
#